data_AF-A0A1G8XMW0-F1
#
_entry.id   AF-A0A1G8XMW0-F1
#
_cell.length_a   1.000
_cell.length_b   1.000
_cell.length_c   1.000
_cell.angle_alpha   90.00
_cell.angle_beta   90.00
_cell.angle_gamma   90.00
#
_symmetry.space_group_name_H-M   'P 1'
#
loop_
_entity.id
_entity.type
_entity.pdbx_description
1 polymer ?
#
loop_
_entity_poly.entity_id
_entity_poly.type
_entity_poly.pdbx_seq_one_letter_code
_entity_poly.pdbx_strand_id
1 'polypeptide(L)'
;MDPVTAARALVEELFPGALYAFVGGSVLTERRTGTSDLDVVVVLDGLAVPYRESLRWHDWPVELFVHSETSLEAYFDKDFDRRRPTLARICAEGAVLTDRTGGRASDLQSALGERLSSGPGGLTPDQAERARYVLSDLLDDLAGASDPGEEAFIRWELVRAVAGTALGLGRRWEGSGKWLLRELREHDPVLADELLAAHDNPVRLAAVATSVLERAGGRLWEGYRAEGDPFHQVLRHVRSGELSGETAQSSGMRRLAAVSGATTGSARLWMGQTHVAPATRSSDHHHGASETAIYVVSGTPSFVFLDEGKETRFDARPGDYVFVPPYVPHREENPDPENEAVVVIARSTQEAIVVNLPSLAG
;
A
#
# COMPACT_ATOMS: atom_id res chain seq x y z
N MET A 1 13.11 -0.43 -32.79
CA MET A 1 11.83 -1.10 -32.45
C MET A 1 10.96 -0.10 -31.70
N ASP A 2 9.65 -0.10 -31.93
CA ASP A 2 8.70 0.69 -31.15
C ASP A 2 8.66 0.20 -29.68
N PRO A 3 8.53 1.09 -28.66
CA PRO A 3 8.56 0.71 -27.25
C PRO A 3 7.49 -0.29 -26.83
N VAL A 4 6.26 -0.17 -27.34
CA VAL A 4 5.19 -1.12 -27.00
C VAL A 4 5.49 -2.49 -27.60
N THR A 5 5.99 -2.51 -28.84
CA THR A 5 6.42 -3.73 -29.53
C THR A 5 7.57 -4.41 -28.79
N ALA A 6 8.55 -3.63 -28.32
CA ALA A 6 9.68 -4.11 -27.52
C ALA A 6 9.23 -4.70 -26.18
N ALA A 7 8.43 -3.96 -25.42
CA ALA A 7 7.91 -4.43 -24.14
C ALA A 7 7.02 -5.68 -24.30
N ARG A 8 6.24 -5.78 -25.39
CA ARG A 8 5.42 -6.96 -25.69
C ARG A 8 6.28 -8.19 -25.93
N ALA A 9 7.29 -8.08 -26.79
CA ALA A 9 8.21 -9.19 -27.06
C ALA A 9 8.97 -9.63 -25.79
N LEU A 10 9.38 -8.68 -24.95
CA LEU A 10 9.97 -8.98 -23.63
C LEU A 10 9.00 -9.79 -22.75
N VAL A 11 7.74 -9.34 -22.62
CA VAL A 11 6.75 -10.03 -21.79
C VAL A 11 6.41 -11.41 -22.35
N GLU A 12 6.31 -11.55 -23.67
CA GLU A 12 6.08 -12.86 -24.31
C GLU A 12 7.23 -13.85 -24.07
N GLU A 13 8.48 -13.37 -24.05
CA GLU A 13 9.67 -14.21 -23.83
C GLU A 13 9.88 -14.56 -22.35
N LEU A 14 9.87 -13.55 -21.47
CA LEU A 14 10.20 -13.73 -20.05
C LEU A 14 9.01 -14.17 -19.21
N PHE A 15 7.79 -13.80 -19.63
CA PHE A 15 6.55 -14.04 -18.88
C PHE A 15 5.43 -14.62 -19.76
N PRO A 16 5.67 -15.77 -20.44
CA PRO A 16 4.69 -16.37 -21.35
C PRO A 16 3.41 -16.83 -20.64
N GLY A 17 3.34 -16.77 -19.31
CA GLY A 17 2.16 -17.08 -18.49
C GLY A 17 1.47 -15.85 -17.87
N ALA A 18 1.87 -14.63 -18.21
CA ALA A 18 1.30 -13.43 -17.59
C ALA A 18 -0.22 -13.33 -17.79
N LEU A 19 -0.94 -13.07 -16.69
CA LEU A 19 -2.37 -12.81 -16.69
C LEU A 19 -2.65 -11.55 -17.52
N TYR A 20 -1.94 -10.47 -17.21
CA TYR A 20 -1.91 -9.26 -18.00
C TYR A 20 -0.64 -8.47 -17.71
N ALA A 21 -0.28 -7.57 -18.63
CA ALA A 21 0.87 -6.69 -18.43
C ALA A 21 0.66 -5.33 -19.10
N PHE A 22 1.31 -4.31 -18.56
CA PHE A 22 1.30 -2.94 -19.06
C PHE A 22 2.72 -2.47 -19.31
N VAL A 23 2.91 -1.62 -20.31
CA VAL A 23 4.06 -0.71 -20.37
C VAL A 23 3.56 0.71 -20.20
N GLY A 24 4.22 1.50 -19.39
CA GLY A 24 3.89 2.92 -19.20
C GLY A 24 5.13 3.79 -19.15
N GLY A 25 4.99 4.90 -18.44
CA GLY A 25 6.11 5.82 -18.23
C GLY A 25 6.37 6.76 -19.39
N SER A 26 7.51 7.44 -19.33
CA SER A 26 7.82 8.53 -20.28
C SER A 26 7.94 8.08 -21.73
N VAL A 27 8.19 6.80 -21.97
CA VAL A 27 8.41 6.22 -23.30
C VAL A 27 7.17 6.26 -24.19
N LEU A 28 5.98 6.35 -23.60
CA LEU A 28 4.70 6.46 -24.33
C LEU A 28 4.24 7.90 -24.54
N THR A 29 5.02 8.89 -24.10
CA THR A 29 4.64 10.30 -24.13
C THR A 29 5.53 11.09 -25.09
N GLU A 30 5.12 12.30 -25.44
CA GLU A 30 5.95 13.28 -26.14
C GLU A 30 7.27 13.63 -25.41
N ARG A 31 7.38 13.26 -24.12
CA ARG A 31 8.53 13.52 -23.26
C ARG A 31 9.57 12.39 -23.25
N ARG A 32 9.46 11.44 -24.17
CA ARG A 32 10.43 10.35 -24.34
C ARG A 32 11.82 10.92 -24.69
N THR A 33 12.85 10.34 -24.09
CA THR A 33 14.26 10.69 -24.33
C THR A 33 15.06 9.45 -24.69
N GLY A 34 16.31 9.62 -25.13
CA GLY A 34 17.23 8.50 -25.36
C GLY A 34 17.59 7.70 -24.10
N THR A 35 17.32 8.24 -22.91
CA THR A 35 17.52 7.57 -21.62
C THR A 35 16.21 7.10 -20.99
N SER A 36 15.09 7.15 -21.72
CA SER A 36 13.81 6.62 -21.24
C SER A 36 13.85 5.10 -21.22
N ASP A 37 13.48 4.56 -20.07
CA ASP A 37 13.26 3.15 -19.77
C ASP A 37 11.84 2.70 -20.16
N LEU A 38 11.69 1.37 -20.29
CA LEU A 38 10.40 0.70 -20.34
C LEU A 38 9.98 0.39 -18.90
N ASP A 39 9.01 1.14 -18.38
CA ASP A 39 8.34 0.83 -17.11
C ASP A 39 7.28 -0.25 -17.38
N VAL A 40 7.58 -1.51 -17.05
CA VAL A 40 6.70 -2.65 -17.38
C VAL A 40 6.14 -3.28 -16.10
N VAL A 41 4.82 -3.29 -15.98
CA VAL A 41 4.10 -3.98 -14.90
C VAL A 41 3.62 -5.33 -15.45
N VAL A 42 4.00 -6.41 -14.79
CA VAL A 42 3.60 -7.78 -15.17
C VAL A 42 2.81 -8.40 -14.02
N VAL A 43 1.61 -8.90 -14.33
CA VAL A 43 0.77 -9.59 -13.36
C VAL A 43 0.73 -11.08 -13.64
N LEU A 44 1.14 -11.87 -12.66
CA LEU A 44 1.23 -13.33 -12.73
C LEU A 44 0.23 -13.96 -11.76
N ASP A 45 -0.29 -15.13 -12.12
CA ASP A 45 -1.06 -15.95 -11.20
C ASP A 45 -0.12 -16.62 -10.19
N GLY A 46 -0.53 -16.69 -8.92
CA GLY A 46 0.21 -17.41 -7.88
C GLY A 46 1.63 -16.89 -7.56
N LEU A 47 2.01 -15.66 -7.93
CA LEU A 47 3.33 -15.12 -7.57
C LEU A 47 3.46 -14.97 -6.05
N ALA A 48 4.38 -15.73 -5.46
CA ALA A 48 4.59 -15.79 -4.01
C ALA A 48 5.21 -14.50 -3.44
N VAL A 49 6.19 -13.91 -4.14
CA VAL A 49 6.89 -12.70 -3.68
C VAL A 49 6.95 -11.71 -4.85
N PRO A 50 6.33 -10.52 -4.73
CA PRO A 50 6.47 -9.48 -5.73
C PRO A 50 7.90 -8.95 -5.75
N TYR A 51 8.40 -8.60 -6.92
CA TYR A 51 9.74 -8.05 -7.07
C TYR A 51 9.79 -6.95 -8.11
N ARG A 52 10.85 -6.14 -7.99
CA ARG A 52 11.24 -5.15 -8.98
C ARG A 52 12.62 -5.50 -9.49
N GLU A 53 12.81 -5.43 -10.79
CA GLU A 53 14.08 -5.74 -11.43
C GLU A 53 14.42 -4.69 -12.49
N SER A 54 15.66 -4.19 -12.46
CA SER A 54 16.23 -3.36 -13.51
C SER A 54 17.07 -4.24 -14.42
N LEU A 55 16.71 -4.34 -15.69
CA LEU A 55 17.47 -5.15 -16.67
C LEU A 55 17.64 -4.43 -18.01
N ARG A 56 18.47 -5.01 -18.86
CA ARG A 56 18.56 -4.62 -20.27
C ARG A 56 17.97 -5.71 -21.15
N TRP A 57 16.99 -5.34 -21.97
CA TRP A 57 16.44 -6.22 -22.99
C TRP A 57 16.77 -5.63 -24.36
N HIS A 58 17.70 -6.28 -25.05
CA HIS A 58 18.40 -5.68 -26.19
C HIS A 58 18.95 -4.29 -25.84
N ASP A 59 18.57 -3.25 -26.59
CA ASP A 59 19.01 -1.86 -26.38
C ASP A 59 18.13 -1.08 -25.39
N TRP A 60 17.12 -1.72 -24.79
CA TRP A 60 16.19 -1.07 -23.87
C TRP A 60 16.59 -1.27 -22.41
N PRO A 61 16.78 -0.19 -21.63
CA PRO A 61 16.67 -0.29 -20.17
C PRO A 61 15.21 -0.54 -19.80
N VAL A 62 14.99 -1.48 -18.88
CA VAL A 62 13.67 -1.92 -18.45
C VAL A 62 13.62 -1.90 -16.93
N GLU A 63 12.60 -1.26 -16.39
CA GLU A 63 12.19 -1.40 -14.99
C GLU A 63 10.97 -2.32 -14.96
N LEU A 64 11.17 -3.55 -14.51
CA LEU A 64 10.11 -4.55 -14.32
C LEU A 64 9.50 -4.40 -12.92
N PHE A 65 8.18 -4.42 -12.85
CA PHE A 65 7.39 -4.52 -11.63
C PHE A 65 6.52 -5.77 -11.73
N VAL A 66 6.91 -6.85 -11.04
CA VAL A 66 6.27 -8.16 -11.18
C VAL A 66 5.46 -8.47 -9.93
N HIS A 67 4.16 -8.68 -10.12
CA HIS A 67 3.18 -8.76 -9.04
C HIS A 67 2.17 -9.91 -9.27
N SER A 68 1.57 -10.42 -8.20
CA SER A 68 0.22 -11.00 -8.25
C SER A 68 -0.84 -9.91 -8.14
N GLU A 69 -2.11 -10.18 -8.50
CA GLU A 69 -3.20 -9.20 -8.35
C GLU A 69 -3.27 -8.62 -6.93
N THR A 70 -3.23 -9.49 -5.91
CA THR A 70 -3.25 -9.10 -4.49
C THR A 70 -2.06 -8.21 -4.11
N SER A 71 -0.86 -8.58 -4.56
CA SER A 71 0.33 -7.77 -4.24
C SER A 71 0.32 -6.42 -4.97
N LEU A 72 -0.24 -6.35 -6.18
CA LEU A 72 -0.32 -5.11 -6.94
C LEU A 72 -1.29 -4.13 -6.26
N GLU A 73 -2.45 -4.61 -5.82
CA GLU A 73 -3.44 -3.83 -5.08
C GLU A 73 -2.85 -3.22 -3.80
N ALA A 74 -2.14 -4.03 -3.00
CA ALA A 74 -1.46 -3.53 -1.79
C ALA A 74 -0.42 -2.43 -2.09
N TYR A 75 0.23 -2.49 -3.26
CA TYR A 75 1.17 -1.45 -3.69
C TYR A 75 0.45 -0.20 -4.20
N PHE A 76 -0.74 -0.33 -4.80
CA PHE A 76 -1.58 0.83 -5.11
C PHE A 76 -2.03 1.56 -3.85
N ASP A 77 -2.51 0.84 -2.83
CA ASP A 77 -2.92 1.44 -1.56
C ASP A 77 -1.75 2.19 -0.91
N LYS A 78 -0.59 1.55 -0.83
CA LYS A 78 0.66 2.18 -0.35
C LYS A 78 1.01 3.45 -1.14
N ASP A 79 0.86 3.42 -2.46
CA ASP A 79 1.13 4.54 -3.34
C ASP A 79 0.13 5.68 -3.17
N PHE A 80 -1.16 5.37 -2.99
CA PHE A 80 -2.22 6.35 -2.74
C PHE A 80 -2.08 6.98 -1.35
N ASP A 81 -1.77 6.19 -0.31
CA ASP A 81 -1.59 6.67 1.06
C ASP A 81 -0.45 7.68 1.17
N ARG A 82 0.66 7.42 0.47
CA ARG A 82 1.79 8.36 0.38
C ARG A 82 1.59 9.45 -0.68
N ARG A 83 0.40 9.51 -1.31
CA ARG A 83 0.01 10.46 -2.37
C ARG A 83 0.89 10.43 -3.63
N ARG A 84 1.57 9.32 -3.93
CA ARG A 84 2.47 9.20 -5.10
C ARG A 84 2.09 7.97 -5.93
N PRO A 85 1.09 8.09 -6.82
CA PRO A 85 0.45 6.95 -7.49
C PRO A 85 1.24 6.45 -8.71
N THR A 86 2.47 5.99 -8.51
CA THR A 86 3.40 5.68 -9.62
C THR A 86 2.95 4.44 -10.39
N LEU A 87 2.71 3.32 -9.69
CA LEU A 87 2.27 2.08 -10.33
C LEU A 87 0.86 2.22 -10.90
N ALA A 88 -0.02 2.91 -10.18
CA ALA A 88 -1.38 3.19 -10.63
C ALA A 88 -1.39 3.98 -11.94
N ARG A 89 -0.50 4.99 -12.07
CA ARG A 89 -0.36 5.77 -13.31
C ARG A 89 0.19 4.94 -14.46
N ILE A 90 1.21 4.10 -14.21
CA ILE A 90 1.76 3.19 -15.24
C ILE A 90 0.65 2.27 -15.79
N CYS A 91 -0.18 1.71 -14.92
CA CYS A 91 -1.27 0.84 -15.35
C CYS A 91 -2.37 1.63 -16.06
N ALA A 92 -2.87 2.71 -15.46
CA ALA A 92 -4.00 3.49 -16.00
C ALA A 92 -3.71 4.14 -17.36
N GLU A 93 -2.53 4.73 -17.53
CA GLU A 93 -2.14 5.48 -18.75
C GLU A 93 -1.33 4.62 -19.73
N GLY A 94 -0.92 3.41 -19.32
CA GLY A 94 -0.06 2.53 -20.09
C GLY A 94 -0.76 1.80 -21.24
N ALA A 95 0.05 1.22 -22.13
CA ALA A 95 -0.43 0.32 -23.16
C ALA A 95 -0.49 -1.12 -22.62
N VAL A 96 -1.62 -1.80 -22.86
CA VAL A 96 -1.79 -3.23 -22.54
C VAL A 96 -0.92 -4.08 -23.48
N LEU A 97 0.00 -4.85 -22.89
CA LEU A 97 0.92 -5.75 -23.59
C LEU A 97 0.34 -7.15 -23.77
N THR A 98 -0.49 -7.61 -22.83
CA THR A 98 -1.22 -8.89 -22.91
C THR A 98 -2.37 -8.84 -21.92
N ASP A 99 -3.45 -9.56 -22.20
CA ASP A 99 -4.53 -9.83 -21.26
C ASP A 99 -5.15 -11.21 -21.58
N ARG A 100 -5.01 -12.15 -20.65
CA ARG A 100 -5.52 -13.53 -20.71
C ARG A 100 -6.73 -13.75 -19.80
N THR A 101 -7.20 -12.69 -19.16
CA THR A 101 -8.25 -12.73 -18.14
C THR A 101 -9.62 -12.33 -18.67
N GLY A 102 -9.70 -11.96 -19.95
CA GLY A 102 -10.96 -11.58 -20.59
C GLY A 102 -11.41 -10.15 -20.29
N GLY A 103 -10.49 -9.25 -19.90
CA GLY A 103 -10.76 -7.82 -19.76
C GLY A 103 -10.33 -7.18 -18.44
N ARG A 104 -9.78 -7.94 -17.47
CA ARG A 104 -9.40 -7.36 -16.16
C ARG A 104 -8.36 -6.26 -16.32
N ALA A 105 -7.50 -6.31 -17.33
CA ALA A 105 -6.54 -5.24 -17.57
C ALA A 105 -7.26 -3.90 -17.85
N SER A 106 -8.27 -3.92 -18.73
CA SER A 106 -9.05 -2.73 -19.09
C SER A 106 -9.92 -2.22 -17.93
N ASP A 107 -10.51 -3.15 -17.16
CA ASP A 107 -11.29 -2.79 -15.97
C ASP A 107 -10.40 -2.08 -14.94
N LEU A 108 -9.20 -2.62 -14.72
CA LEU A 108 -8.20 -2.02 -13.84
C LEU A 108 -7.77 -0.63 -14.33
N GLN A 109 -7.52 -0.44 -15.63
CA GLN A 109 -7.18 0.88 -16.17
C GLN A 109 -8.28 1.90 -15.90
N SER A 110 -9.54 1.49 -16.06
CA SER A 110 -10.71 2.36 -15.88
C SER A 110 -10.85 2.76 -14.41
N ALA A 111 -10.82 1.79 -13.50
CA ALA A 111 -10.88 2.03 -12.05
C ALA A 111 -9.72 2.93 -11.56
N LEU A 112 -8.48 2.67 -12.01
CA LEU A 112 -7.33 3.49 -11.64
C LEU A 112 -7.42 4.90 -12.25
N GLY A 113 -7.90 5.03 -13.47
CA GLY A 113 -8.13 6.33 -14.12
C GLY A 113 -9.13 7.20 -13.34
N GLU A 114 -10.25 6.61 -12.93
CA GLU A 114 -11.24 7.29 -12.07
C GLU A 114 -10.62 7.72 -10.74
N ARG A 115 -9.89 6.81 -10.08
CA ARG A 115 -9.22 7.10 -8.80
C ARG A 115 -8.18 8.20 -8.92
N LEU A 116 -7.35 8.17 -9.96
CA LEU A 116 -6.34 9.19 -10.24
C LEU A 116 -6.98 10.55 -10.51
N SER A 117 -8.04 10.60 -11.32
CA SER A 117 -8.75 11.85 -11.63
C SER A 117 -9.41 12.49 -10.41
N SER A 118 -9.80 11.68 -9.43
CA SER A 118 -10.42 12.16 -8.18
C SER A 118 -9.44 12.87 -7.24
N GLY A 119 -8.14 12.64 -7.40
CA GLY A 119 -7.09 13.17 -6.51
C GLY A 119 -7.05 12.50 -5.12
N PRO A 120 -6.03 12.80 -4.30
CA PRO A 120 -5.96 12.35 -2.92
C PRO A 120 -6.98 13.08 -2.04
N GLY A 121 -7.20 12.55 -0.83
CA GLY A 121 -7.92 13.29 0.22
C GLY A 121 -7.25 14.62 0.56
N GLY A 122 -7.98 15.52 1.23
CA GLY A 122 -7.40 16.73 1.80
C GLY A 122 -6.30 16.43 2.83
N LEU A 123 -5.41 17.40 3.09
CA LEU A 123 -4.47 17.27 4.20
C LEU A 123 -5.27 17.13 5.50
N THR A 124 -4.81 16.25 6.40
CA THR A 124 -5.31 16.27 7.78
C THR A 124 -4.90 17.58 8.45
N PRO A 125 -5.58 18.01 9.54
CA PRO A 125 -5.17 19.19 10.31
C PRO A 125 -3.68 19.16 10.68
N ASP A 126 -3.19 18.04 11.20
CA ASP A 126 -1.79 17.87 11.58
C ASP A 126 -0.83 17.98 10.38
N GLN A 127 -1.22 17.45 9.22
CA GLN A 127 -0.43 17.58 7.99
C GLN A 127 -0.36 19.04 7.51
N ALA A 128 -1.49 19.76 7.59
CA ALA A 128 -1.56 21.17 7.21
C ALA A 128 -0.74 22.05 8.17
N GLU A 129 -0.86 21.84 9.49
CA GLU A 129 -0.06 22.54 10.49
C GLU A 129 1.42 22.25 10.35
N ARG A 130 1.81 20.98 10.17
CA ARG A 130 3.20 20.60 9.92
C ARG A 130 3.76 21.28 8.67
N ALA A 131 2.99 21.34 7.57
CA ALA A 131 3.42 22.01 6.35
C ALA A 131 3.68 23.51 6.58
N ARG A 132 2.78 24.19 7.30
CA ARG A 132 2.97 25.61 7.67
C ARG A 132 4.18 25.83 8.57
N TYR A 133 4.37 24.96 9.55
CA TYR A 133 5.52 25.02 10.46
C TYR A 133 6.82 24.85 9.67
N VAL A 134 6.94 23.81 8.84
CA VAL A 134 8.13 23.56 8.01
C VAL A 134 8.43 24.73 7.08
N LEU A 135 7.41 25.31 6.42
CA LEU A 135 7.63 26.49 5.57
C LEU A 135 8.09 27.72 6.38
N SER A 136 7.57 27.90 7.60
CA SER A 136 7.97 29.01 8.47
C SER A 136 9.42 28.86 8.93
N ASP A 137 9.80 27.65 9.34
CA ASP A 137 11.13 27.28 9.79
C ASP A 137 12.17 27.47 8.67
N LEU A 138 11.90 26.93 7.47
CA LEU A 138 12.77 27.09 6.30
C LEU A 138 12.91 28.55 5.84
N LEU A 139 11.87 29.37 6.00
CA LEU A 139 11.94 30.80 5.71
C LEU A 139 12.84 31.55 6.69
N ASP A 140 12.83 31.16 7.96
CA ASP A 140 13.66 31.77 9.00
C ASP A 140 15.12 31.31 8.84
N ASP A 141 15.34 30.02 8.55
CA ASP A 141 16.66 29.48 8.19
C ASP A 141 17.24 30.18 6.96
N LEU A 142 16.44 30.39 5.91
CA LEU A 142 16.90 31.09 4.70
C LEU A 142 17.29 32.54 4.99
N ALA A 143 16.57 33.22 5.88
CA ALA A 143 16.88 34.59 6.28
C ALA A 143 18.13 34.69 7.16
N GLY A 144 18.41 33.66 7.96
CA GLY A 144 19.57 33.58 8.85
C GLY A 144 20.83 32.98 8.21
N ALA A 145 20.70 32.35 7.04
CA ALA A 145 21.82 31.68 6.37
C ALA A 145 22.92 32.68 6.00
N SER A 146 24.16 32.34 6.38
CA SER A 146 25.36 33.11 6.03
C SER A 146 26.39 32.29 5.25
N ASP A 147 26.32 30.95 5.35
CA ASP A 147 27.09 30.04 4.51
C ASP A 147 26.37 29.80 3.16
N PRO A 148 27.02 30.03 2.02
CA PRO A 148 26.40 29.83 0.71
C PRO A 148 26.00 28.38 0.42
N GLY A 149 26.67 27.40 1.03
CA GLY A 149 26.36 25.98 0.92
C GLY A 149 25.08 25.64 1.67
N GLU A 150 24.98 26.06 2.93
CA GLU A 150 23.75 25.93 3.74
C GLU A 150 22.57 26.62 3.04
N GLU A 151 22.76 27.86 2.55
CA GLU A 151 21.72 28.59 1.82
C GLU A 151 21.22 27.79 0.61
N ALA A 152 22.13 27.17 -0.17
CA ALA A 152 21.74 26.37 -1.32
C ALA A 152 20.89 25.15 -0.94
N PHE A 153 21.22 24.47 0.16
CA PHE A 153 20.43 23.33 0.66
C PHE A 153 19.06 23.78 1.20
N ILE A 154 19.00 24.89 1.93
CA ILE A 154 17.75 25.45 2.43
C ILE A 154 16.85 25.86 1.25
N ARG A 155 17.38 26.52 0.22
CA ARG A 155 16.61 26.87 -0.99
C ARG A 155 16.05 25.62 -1.68
N TRP A 156 16.83 24.55 -1.80
CA TRP A 156 16.36 23.30 -2.41
C TRP A 156 15.21 22.67 -1.61
N GLU A 157 15.33 22.58 -0.29
CA GLU A 157 14.27 22.06 0.57
C GLU A 157 13.04 22.97 0.56
N LEU A 158 13.22 24.30 0.54
CA LEU A 158 12.12 25.26 0.46
C LEU A 158 11.35 25.13 -0.86
N VAL A 159 12.02 24.97 -2.00
CA VAL A 159 11.36 24.70 -3.29
C VAL A 159 10.50 23.44 -3.22
N ARG A 160 11.01 22.37 -2.60
CA ARG A 160 10.27 21.11 -2.44
C ARG A 160 9.06 21.27 -1.50
N ALA A 161 9.27 21.95 -0.37
CA ALA A 161 8.22 22.21 0.61
C ALA A 161 7.10 23.07 0.01
N VAL A 162 7.44 24.14 -0.71
CA VAL A 162 6.46 25.02 -1.39
C VAL A 162 5.59 24.23 -2.38
N ALA A 163 6.22 23.45 -3.25
CA ALA A 163 5.50 22.63 -4.22
C ALA A 163 4.60 21.59 -3.52
N GLY A 164 5.13 20.89 -2.51
CA GLY A 164 4.39 19.89 -1.75
C GLY A 164 3.18 20.49 -1.01
N THR A 165 3.36 21.62 -0.33
CA THR A 165 2.28 22.33 0.36
C THR A 165 1.19 22.77 -0.61
N ALA A 166 1.54 23.37 -1.76
CA ALA A 166 0.58 23.79 -2.76
C ALA A 166 -0.26 22.61 -3.29
N LEU A 167 0.40 21.50 -3.65
CA LEU A 167 -0.27 20.28 -4.11
C LEU A 167 -1.18 19.68 -3.02
N GLY A 168 -0.71 19.68 -1.77
CA GLY A 168 -1.47 19.20 -0.62
C GLY A 168 -2.76 19.99 -0.39
N LEU A 169 -2.67 21.33 -0.39
CA LEU A 169 -3.82 22.24 -0.31
C LEU A 169 -4.80 22.03 -1.47
N GLY A 170 -4.27 21.81 -2.67
CA GLY A 170 -5.04 21.60 -3.89
C GLY A 170 -5.66 20.21 -4.05
N ARG A 171 -5.44 19.28 -3.10
CA ARG A 171 -5.85 17.87 -3.21
C ARG A 171 -5.33 17.24 -4.50
N ARG A 172 -4.05 17.47 -4.79
CA ARG A 172 -3.35 16.89 -5.95
C ARG A 172 -2.35 15.85 -5.51
N TRP A 173 -2.09 14.90 -6.40
CA TRP A 173 -1.03 13.92 -6.19
C TRP A 173 0.32 14.61 -6.09
N GLU A 174 1.22 13.98 -5.37
CA GLU A 174 2.62 14.38 -5.28
C GLU A 174 3.48 13.59 -6.28
N GLY A 175 4.70 14.10 -6.47
CA GLY A 175 5.74 13.43 -7.22
C GLY A 175 7.11 13.62 -6.58
N SER A 176 8.11 12.95 -7.15
CA SER A 176 9.52 13.18 -6.81
C SER A 176 10.32 13.55 -8.06
N GLY A 177 11.41 14.30 -7.88
CA GLY A 177 12.24 14.77 -8.98
C GLY A 177 11.41 15.47 -10.07
N LYS A 178 11.49 14.95 -11.31
CA LYS A 178 10.75 15.49 -12.47
C LYS A 178 9.24 15.52 -12.24
N TRP A 179 8.68 14.60 -11.46
CA TRP A 179 7.23 14.51 -11.24
C TRP A 179 6.70 15.60 -10.32
N LEU A 180 7.47 16.05 -9.32
CA LEU A 180 7.03 17.13 -8.43
C LEU A 180 6.67 18.39 -9.23
N LEU A 181 7.54 18.78 -10.18
CA LEU A 181 7.30 19.93 -11.05
C LEU A 181 6.15 19.69 -12.04
N ARG A 182 5.97 18.45 -12.51
CA ARG A 182 4.88 18.11 -13.44
C ARG A 182 3.53 18.23 -12.78
N GLU A 183 3.37 17.67 -11.58
CA GLU A 183 2.15 17.82 -10.78
C GLU A 183 1.88 19.29 -10.48
N LEU A 184 2.92 20.04 -10.10
CA LEU A 184 2.77 21.47 -9.80
C LEU A 184 2.33 22.25 -11.04
N ARG A 185 2.91 22.01 -12.21
CA ARG A 185 2.53 22.69 -13.46
C ARG A 185 1.10 22.36 -13.89
N GLU A 186 0.66 21.12 -13.68
CA GLU A 186 -0.71 20.72 -14.01
C GLU A 186 -1.71 21.39 -13.06
N HIS A 187 -1.35 21.52 -11.78
CA HIS A 187 -2.22 22.11 -10.77
C HIS A 187 -2.25 23.65 -10.79
N ASP A 188 -1.08 24.27 -10.77
CA ASP A 188 -0.84 25.70 -10.59
C ASP A 188 0.36 26.12 -11.47
N PRO A 189 0.15 26.28 -12.80
CA PRO A 189 1.22 26.62 -13.73
C PRO A 189 1.87 27.97 -13.42
N VAL A 190 1.11 28.91 -12.87
CA VAL A 190 1.60 30.23 -12.47
C VAL A 190 2.61 30.08 -11.34
N LEU A 191 2.24 29.38 -10.26
CA LEU A 191 3.15 29.11 -9.16
C LEU A 191 4.39 28.31 -9.59
N ALA A 192 4.22 27.35 -10.50
CA ALA A 192 5.36 26.60 -11.03
C ALA A 192 6.37 27.52 -11.72
N ASP A 193 5.90 28.45 -12.56
CA ASP A 193 6.76 29.40 -13.26
C ASP A 193 7.40 30.42 -12.30
N GLU A 194 6.65 30.92 -11.32
CA GLU A 194 7.18 31.80 -10.27
C GLU A 194 8.28 31.11 -9.45
N LEU A 195 8.05 29.86 -9.04
CA LEU A 195 9.00 29.08 -8.24
C LEU A 195 10.28 28.79 -9.03
N LEU A 196 10.16 28.44 -10.32
CA LEU A 196 11.30 28.26 -11.21
C LEU A 196 12.07 29.56 -11.45
N ALA A 197 11.41 30.69 -11.58
CA ALA A 197 12.08 31.99 -11.71
C ALA A 197 12.77 32.45 -10.42
N ALA A 198 12.35 31.92 -9.28
CA ALA A 198 12.81 32.32 -7.95
C ALA A 198 13.84 31.38 -7.31
N HIS A 199 13.97 30.11 -7.74
CA HIS A 199 14.71 29.07 -7.02
C HIS A 199 16.18 29.41 -6.66
N ASP A 200 16.87 30.18 -7.50
CA ASP A 200 18.25 30.61 -7.27
C ASP A 200 18.40 31.97 -6.59
N ASN A 201 17.30 32.65 -6.28
CA ASN A 201 17.29 33.96 -5.63
C ASN A 201 16.58 33.87 -4.27
N PRO A 202 17.31 33.94 -3.14
CA PRO A 202 16.73 33.71 -1.81
C PRO A 202 15.58 34.68 -1.49
N VAL A 203 15.70 35.95 -1.88
CA VAL A 203 14.67 36.97 -1.61
C VAL A 203 13.39 36.68 -2.40
N ARG A 204 13.51 36.31 -3.68
CA ARG A 204 12.34 35.96 -4.50
C ARG A 204 11.73 34.64 -4.06
N LEU A 205 12.55 33.65 -3.71
CA LEU A 205 12.07 32.36 -3.24
C LEU A 205 11.31 32.51 -1.92
N ALA A 206 11.82 33.34 -1.00
CA ALA A 206 11.12 33.68 0.23
C ALA A 206 9.75 34.34 -0.04
N ALA A 207 9.65 35.22 -1.04
CA ALA A 207 8.39 35.85 -1.41
C ALA A 207 7.36 34.84 -1.97
N VAL A 208 7.79 33.92 -2.84
CA VAL A 208 6.93 32.83 -3.36
C VAL A 208 6.50 31.89 -2.23
N ALA A 209 7.44 31.49 -1.36
CA ALA A 209 7.12 30.65 -0.22
C ALA A 209 6.13 31.32 0.75
N THR A 210 6.30 32.62 0.99
CA THR A 210 5.38 33.42 1.81
C THR A 210 3.97 33.42 1.20
N SER A 211 3.82 33.58 -0.12
CA SER A 211 2.47 33.55 -0.75
C SER A 211 1.77 32.21 -0.57
N VAL A 212 2.52 31.10 -0.63
CA VAL A 212 2.00 29.75 -0.39
C VAL A 212 1.63 29.56 1.07
N LEU A 213 2.47 30.06 1.97
CA LEU A 213 2.22 30.02 3.40
C LEU A 213 0.97 30.82 3.80
N GLU A 214 0.74 32.00 3.21
CA GLU A 214 -0.48 32.78 3.41
C GLU A 214 -1.73 32.01 2.96
N ARG A 215 -1.68 31.33 1.81
CA ARG A 215 -2.78 30.43 1.37
C ARG A 215 -3.00 29.26 2.34
N ALA A 216 -1.96 28.82 3.03
CA ALA A 216 -2.02 27.77 4.04
C ALA A 216 -2.51 28.26 5.42
N GLY A 217 -2.71 29.57 5.63
CA GLY A 217 -3.11 30.15 6.92
C GLY A 217 -2.02 30.96 7.62
N GLY A 218 -0.95 31.34 6.91
CA GLY A 218 0.13 32.18 7.39
C GLY A 218 1.17 31.44 8.24
N ARG A 219 2.19 32.19 8.72
CA ARG A 219 3.29 31.65 9.54
C ARG A 219 2.78 30.87 10.75
N LEU A 220 3.53 29.84 11.12
CA LEU A 220 3.31 29.04 12.30
C LEU A 220 4.66 28.68 12.91
N TRP A 221 4.96 29.28 14.05
CA TRP A 221 6.11 28.92 14.88
C TRP A 221 5.68 28.93 16.34
N GLU A 222 5.21 30.10 16.81
CA GLU A 222 4.61 30.22 18.12
C GLU A 222 3.33 29.40 18.20
N GLY A 223 3.25 28.53 19.22
CA GLY A 223 2.11 27.64 19.41
C GLY A 223 2.14 26.36 18.58
N TYR A 224 3.13 26.15 17.70
CA TYR A 224 3.30 24.84 17.07
C TYR A 224 3.63 23.80 18.13
N ARG A 225 2.86 22.70 18.14
CA ARG A 225 3.09 21.57 19.02
C ARG A 225 2.84 20.28 18.26
N ALA A 226 3.90 19.53 18.00
CA ALA A 226 3.77 18.14 17.61
C ALA A 226 3.55 17.30 18.87
N GLU A 227 2.37 16.69 19.02
CA GLU A 227 2.11 15.70 20.06
C GLU A 227 2.32 14.28 19.54
N GLY A 228 2.76 13.40 20.44
CA GLY A 228 2.99 11.99 20.14
C GLY A 228 4.44 11.69 19.77
N ASP A 229 4.90 10.54 20.25
CA ASP A 229 6.15 9.95 19.86
C ASP A 229 5.92 8.44 19.70
N PRO A 230 6.79 7.72 18.95
CA PRO A 230 6.59 6.29 18.74
C PRO A 230 6.66 5.43 20.01
N PHE A 231 6.99 6.00 21.18
CA PHE A 231 7.21 5.30 22.43
C PHE A 231 6.06 5.48 23.45
N HIS A 232 5.56 6.69 23.70
CA HIS A 232 4.45 6.95 24.65
C HIS A 232 3.06 6.71 24.06
N GLN A 233 2.90 5.57 23.39
CA GLN A 233 1.61 5.13 22.85
C GLN A 233 0.68 4.64 23.97
N VAL A 234 -0.64 4.69 23.72
CA VAL A 234 -1.64 4.33 24.73
C VAL A 234 -1.74 2.82 24.89
N LEU A 235 -1.49 2.31 26.10
CA LEU A 235 -1.81 0.93 26.46
C LEU A 235 -3.32 0.75 26.56
N ARG A 236 -3.88 -0.20 25.80
CA ARG A 236 -5.31 -0.52 25.82
C ARG A 236 -5.58 -1.85 26.53
N HIS A 237 -6.55 -1.85 27.42
CA HIS A 237 -7.09 -3.05 28.04
C HIS A 237 -8.46 -3.35 27.42
N VAL A 238 -8.60 -4.51 26.78
CA VAL A 238 -9.87 -5.02 26.24
C VAL A 238 -10.39 -6.09 27.20
N ARG A 239 -11.56 -5.89 27.79
CA ARG A 239 -12.13 -6.87 28.73
C ARG A 239 -12.72 -8.05 27.95
N SER A 240 -12.79 -9.22 28.59
CA SER A 240 -13.35 -10.44 27.97
C SER A 240 -14.79 -10.29 27.47
N GLY A 241 -15.58 -9.39 28.06
CA GLY A 241 -16.96 -9.09 27.63
C GLY A 241 -17.09 -8.03 26.54
N GLU A 242 -15.98 -7.44 26.07
CA GLU A 242 -15.96 -6.33 25.11
C GLU A 242 -15.47 -6.76 23.71
N LEU A 243 -15.45 -8.06 23.44
CA LEU A 243 -15.03 -8.57 22.15
C LEU A 243 -16.04 -8.17 21.05
N SER A 244 -15.54 -7.66 19.93
CA SER A 244 -16.40 -7.24 18.81
C SER A 244 -16.79 -8.43 17.94
N GLY A 245 -18.09 -8.60 17.71
CA GLY A 245 -18.64 -9.56 16.75
C GLY A 245 -18.67 -9.04 15.30
N GLU A 246 -18.24 -7.80 15.05
CA GLU A 246 -18.16 -7.18 13.72
C GLU A 246 -16.99 -7.75 12.91
N THR A 247 -17.07 -9.05 12.64
CA THR A 247 -16.10 -9.81 11.86
C THR A 247 -16.85 -10.71 10.89
N ALA A 248 -16.18 -11.11 9.80
CA ALA A 248 -16.74 -12.09 8.88
C ALA A 248 -17.03 -13.40 9.63
N GLN A 249 -18.29 -13.85 9.56
CA GLN A 249 -18.75 -15.08 10.21
C GLN A 249 -18.91 -16.20 9.19
N SER A 250 -18.73 -17.44 9.63
CA SER A 250 -19.10 -18.62 8.86
C SER A 250 -20.08 -19.46 9.67
N SER A 251 -20.91 -20.25 8.98
CA SER A 251 -21.86 -21.13 9.67
C SER A 251 -21.14 -22.02 10.68
N GLY A 252 -21.64 -22.07 11.92
CA GLY A 252 -21.03 -22.86 13.00
C GLY A 252 -19.74 -22.29 13.61
N MET A 253 -19.21 -21.16 13.13
CA MET A 253 -18.00 -20.54 13.70
C MET A 253 -18.22 -19.06 13.99
N ARG A 254 -18.23 -18.72 15.28
CA ARG A 254 -18.39 -17.34 15.76
C ARG A 254 -17.02 -16.73 16.07
N ARG A 255 -16.67 -15.69 15.32
CA ARG A 255 -15.39 -14.95 15.42
C ARG A 255 -15.61 -13.64 16.15
N LEU A 256 -14.73 -13.36 17.11
CA LEU A 256 -14.80 -12.19 17.97
C LEU A 256 -13.42 -11.50 18.01
N ALA A 257 -13.33 -10.23 17.67
CA ALA A 257 -12.08 -9.48 17.70
C ALA A 257 -11.82 -8.88 19.10
N ALA A 258 -10.60 -9.05 19.61
CA ALA A 258 -10.11 -8.37 20.81
C ALA A 258 -9.17 -7.22 20.43
N VAL A 259 -8.10 -7.52 19.68
CA VAL A 259 -7.07 -6.58 19.24
C VAL A 259 -7.14 -6.47 17.72
N SER A 260 -7.42 -5.28 17.20
CA SER A 260 -7.46 -4.99 15.76
C SER A 260 -7.31 -3.50 15.53
N GLY A 261 -7.23 -3.08 14.27
CA GLY A 261 -7.29 -1.67 13.88
C GLY A 261 -8.56 -0.99 14.42
N ALA A 262 -9.71 -1.68 14.32
CA ALA A 262 -10.99 -1.15 14.79
C ALA A 262 -11.12 -1.11 16.31
N THR A 263 -10.63 -2.12 17.05
CA THR A 263 -10.81 -2.17 18.51
C THR A 263 -9.71 -1.45 19.29
N THR A 264 -8.46 -1.54 18.84
CA THR A 264 -7.31 -1.03 19.59
C THR A 264 -6.43 -0.07 18.80
N GLY A 265 -6.66 0.11 17.49
CA GLY A 265 -5.77 0.86 16.61
C GLY A 265 -4.54 0.06 16.18
N SER A 266 -4.56 -1.28 16.34
CA SER A 266 -3.45 -2.14 15.93
C SER A 266 -3.29 -2.12 14.41
N ALA A 267 -2.08 -1.83 13.93
CA ALA A 267 -1.77 -1.85 12.50
C ALA A 267 -1.17 -3.18 12.04
N ARG A 268 -0.52 -3.93 12.94
CA ARG A 268 0.34 -5.09 12.58
C ARG A 268 -0.19 -6.45 13.05
N LEU A 269 -1.11 -6.43 14.00
CA LEU A 269 -1.64 -7.64 14.62
C LEU A 269 -3.16 -7.55 14.66
N TRP A 270 -3.83 -8.63 14.30
CA TRP A 270 -5.19 -8.90 14.70
C TRP A 270 -5.18 -10.07 15.68
N MET A 271 -5.96 -10.02 16.75
CA MET A 271 -6.13 -11.13 17.69
C MET A 271 -7.56 -11.19 18.21
N GLY A 272 -8.11 -12.40 18.31
CA GLY A 272 -9.49 -12.62 18.70
C GLY A 272 -9.76 -14.07 19.07
N GLN A 273 -11.04 -14.39 19.30
CA GLN A 273 -11.51 -15.74 19.59
C GLN A 273 -12.35 -16.29 18.45
N THR A 274 -12.24 -17.60 18.21
CA THR A 274 -13.20 -18.34 17.39
C THR A 274 -13.84 -19.43 18.25
N HIS A 275 -15.16 -19.40 18.34
CA HIS A 275 -15.96 -20.48 18.91
C HIS A 275 -16.44 -21.35 17.76
N VAL A 276 -16.00 -22.60 17.73
CA VAL A 276 -16.37 -23.60 16.74
C VAL A 276 -17.44 -24.50 17.36
N ALA A 277 -18.64 -24.44 16.82
CA ALA A 277 -19.78 -25.21 17.29
C ALA A 277 -19.52 -26.73 17.18
N PRO A 278 -20.27 -27.56 17.92
CA PRO A 278 -20.18 -29.01 17.79
C PRO A 278 -20.37 -29.49 16.35
N ALA A 279 -19.74 -30.60 15.99
CA ALA A 279 -19.85 -31.25 14.67
C ALA A 279 -19.68 -30.29 13.48
N THR A 280 -18.78 -29.32 13.59
CA THR A 280 -18.58 -28.26 12.59
C THR A 280 -17.26 -28.46 11.85
N ARG A 281 -17.25 -28.21 10.54
CA ARG A 281 -16.05 -28.15 9.71
C ARG A 281 -16.06 -26.91 8.84
N SER A 282 -14.90 -26.30 8.63
CA SER A 282 -14.72 -25.30 7.57
C SER A 282 -14.61 -25.96 6.19
N SER A 283 -14.70 -25.13 5.15
CA SER A 283 -14.26 -25.49 3.80
C SER A 283 -12.74 -25.63 3.75
N ASP A 284 -12.23 -26.37 2.77
CA ASP A 284 -10.80 -26.35 2.46
C ASP A 284 -10.43 -24.93 1.97
N HIS A 285 -9.40 -24.34 2.57
CA HIS A 285 -9.02 -22.96 2.25
C HIS A 285 -7.56 -22.66 2.61
N HIS A 286 -7.07 -21.48 2.23
CA HIS A 286 -5.84 -20.89 2.75
C HIS A 286 -6.04 -19.41 3.08
N HIS A 287 -5.12 -18.84 3.87
CA HIS A 287 -5.19 -17.45 4.33
C HIS A 287 -4.37 -16.46 3.50
N GLY A 288 -4.14 -16.77 2.22
CA GLY A 288 -3.23 -15.99 1.36
C GLY A 288 -1.89 -15.73 2.05
N ALA A 289 -1.47 -14.47 2.10
CA ALA A 289 -0.23 -14.02 2.73
C ALA A 289 -0.28 -13.92 4.28
N SER A 290 -1.42 -14.21 4.90
CA SER A 290 -1.56 -14.09 6.36
C SER A 290 -0.84 -15.23 7.07
N GLU A 291 -0.08 -14.89 8.10
CA GLU A 291 0.40 -15.86 9.09
C GLU A 291 -0.65 -15.97 10.18
N THR A 292 -1.00 -17.19 10.58
CA THR A 292 -1.98 -17.43 11.64
C THR A 292 -1.36 -18.25 12.77
N ALA A 293 -1.45 -17.73 13.99
CA ALA A 293 -1.14 -18.46 15.22
C ALA A 293 -2.42 -18.71 15.99
N ILE A 294 -2.61 -19.93 16.47
CA ILE A 294 -3.81 -20.38 17.15
C ILE A 294 -3.40 -20.97 18.50
N TYR A 295 -4.10 -20.59 19.56
CA TYR A 295 -3.98 -21.19 20.89
C TYR A 295 -5.30 -21.83 21.29
N VAL A 296 -5.28 -23.10 21.68
CA VAL A 296 -6.50 -23.82 22.05
C VAL A 296 -6.86 -23.54 23.50
N VAL A 297 -8.03 -22.95 23.72
CA VAL A 297 -8.56 -22.62 25.05
C VAL A 297 -9.37 -23.79 25.62
N SER A 298 -10.25 -24.38 24.82
CA SER A 298 -11.09 -25.52 25.22
C SER A 298 -11.50 -26.37 24.00
N GLY A 299 -11.95 -27.61 24.26
CA GLY A 299 -12.30 -28.58 23.23
C GLY A 299 -11.09 -29.29 22.63
N THR A 300 -11.32 -30.09 21.58
CA THR A 300 -10.26 -30.83 20.86
C THR A 300 -10.43 -30.62 19.34
N PRO A 301 -10.16 -29.40 18.83
CA PRO A 301 -10.28 -29.13 17.40
C PRO A 301 -9.23 -29.92 16.61
N SER A 302 -9.61 -30.37 15.43
CA SER A 302 -8.72 -31.03 14.49
C SER A 302 -8.31 -30.08 13.37
N PHE A 303 -7.05 -30.19 12.95
CA PHE A 303 -6.52 -29.49 11.78
C PHE A 303 -6.17 -30.52 10.73
N VAL A 304 -6.72 -30.35 9.52
CA VAL A 304 -6.47 -31.25 8.39
C VAL A 304 -5.81 -30.47 7.26
N PHE A 305 -4.72 -31.00 6.72
CA PHE A 305 -3.89 -30.36 5.71
C PHE A 305 -3.21 -31.44 4.86
N LEU A 306 -2.50 -31.05 3.80
CA LEU A 306 -1.67 -31.98 3.04
C LEU A 306 -0.25 -32.04 3.60
N ASP A 307 0.22 -33.25 3.87
CA ASP A 307 1.62 -33.56 4.14
C ASP A 307 2.10 -34.60 3.12
N GLU A 308 3.15 -34.27 2.37
CA GLU A 308 3.67 -35.08 1.26
C GLU A 308 2.57 -35.56 0.26
N GLY A 309 1.57 -34.72 0.01
CA GLY A 309 0.46 -35.00 -0.91
C GLY A 309 -0.62 -35.93 -0.35
N LYS A 310 -0.60 -36.23 0.95
CA LYS A 310 -1.63 -37.00 1.65
C LYS A 310 -2.34 -36.13 2.67
N GLU A 311 -3.65 -36.32 2.82
CA GLU A 311 -4.38 -35.68 3.91
C GLU A 311 -3.88 -36.22 5.24
N THR A 312 -3.35 -35.32 6.05
CA THR A 312 -2.86 -35.56 7.41
C THR A 312 -3.69 -34.75 8.38
N ARG A 313 -3.96 -35.34 9.55
CA ARG A 313 -4.75 -34.75 10.62
C ARG A 313 -3.98 -34.83 11.92
N PHE A 314 -4.07 -33.77 12.72
CA PHE A 314 -3.80 -33.85 14.15
C PHE A 314 -4.91 -33.17 14.95
N ASP A 315 -5.08 -33.65 16.18
CA ASP A 315 -6.05 -33.13 17.14
C ASP A 315 -5.29 -32.32 18.19
N ALA A 316 -5.60 -31.03 18.27
CA ALA A 316 -5.01 -30.13 19.26
C ALA A 316 -5.82 -30.14 20.55
N ARG A 317 -5.16 -29.95 21.70
CA ARG A 317 -5.76 -29.97 23.03
C ARG A 317 -5.60 -28.61 23.72
N PRO A 318 -6.37 -28.34 24.79
CA PRO A 318 -6.22 -27.09 25.53
C PRO A 318 -4.77 -26.89 25.99
N GLY A 319 -4.19 -25.72 25.69
CA GLY A 319 -2.78 -25.41 25.93
C GLY A 319 -1.87 -25.54 24.71
N ASP A 320 -2.32 -26.20 23.63
CA ASP A 320 -1.53 -26.35 22.41
C ASP A 320 -1.55 -25.08 21.55
N TYR A 321 -0.47 -24.92 20.80
CA TYR A 321 -0.30 -23.87 19.80
C TYR A 321 -0.27 -24.48 18.41
N VAL A 322 -0.95 -23.86 17.45
CA VAL A 322 -0.92 -24.22 16.04
C VAL A 322 -0.47 -23.02 15.24
N PHE A 323 0.48 -23.23 14.34
CA PHE A 323 0.92 -22.22 13.38
C PHE A 323 0.50 -22.66 11.98
N VAL A 324 -0.20 -21.77 11.28
CA VAL A 324 -0.55 -21.95 9.88
C VAL A 324 0.25 -20.93 9.07
N PRO A 325 1.26 -21.39 8.30
CA PRO A 325 2.01 -20.52 7.40
C PRO A 325 1.13 -19.97 6.27
N PRO A 326 1.59 -18.90 5.58
CA PRO A 326 0.92 -18.38 4.40
C PRO A 326 0.69 -19.47 3.34
N TYR A 327 -0.44 -19.37 2.65
CA TYR A 327 -0.84 -20.23 1.53
C TYR A 327 -1.02 -21.72 1.81
N VAL A 328 -0.87 -22.19 3.05
CA VAL A 328 -1.06 -23.62 3.37
C VAL A 328 -2.55 -23.99 3.27
N PRO A 329 -2.95 -24.88 2.33
CA PRO A 329 -4.31 -25.41 2.28
C PRO A 329 -4.59 -26.23 3.53
N HIS A 330 -5.67 -25.88 4.24
CA HIS A 330 -6.11 -26.60 5.42
C HIS A 330 -7.61 -26.44 5.63
N ARG A 331 -8.14 -27.23 6.56
CA ARG A 331 -9.45 -27.04 7.17
C ARG A 331 -9.37 -27.31 8.66
N GLU A 332 -10.22 -26.62 9.41
CA GLU A 332 -10.39 -26.81 10.84
C GLU A 332 -11.75 -27.45 11.12
N GLU A 333 -11.73 -28.39 12.04
CA GLU A 333 -12.90 -29.18 12.42
C GLU A 333 -13.05 -29.18 13.94
N ASN A 334 -14.29 -29.16 14.41
CA ASN A 334 -14.65 -29.61 15.74
C ASN A 334 -15.46 -30.91 15.60
N PRO A 335 -14.83 -32.08 15.73
CA PRO A 335 -15.51 -33.37 15.57
C PRO A 335 -16.39 -33.74 16.78
N ASP A 336 -16.24 -33.04 17.92
CA ASP A 336 -17.06 -33.30 19.11
C ASP A 336 -18.54 -32.98 18.80
N PRO A 337 -19.48 -33.93 19.02
CA PRO A 337 -20.89 -33.73 18.69
C PRO A 337 -21.67 -32.91 19.73
N GLU A 338 -21.11 -32.68 20.92
CA GLU A 338 -21.80 -32.04 22.04
C GLU A 338 -21.16 -30.73 22.49
N ASN A 339 -19.84 -30.64 22.44
CA ASN A 339 -19.08 -29.54 23.04
C ASN A 339 -18.49 -28.59 22.00
N GLU A 340 -18.50 -27.29 22.28
CA GLU A 340 -17.78 -26.31 21.47
C GLU A 340 -16.27 -26.39 21.69
N ALA A 341 -15.50 -26.08 20.64
CA ALA A 341 -14.08 -25.79 20.75
C ALA A 341 -13.86 -24.27 20.70
N VAL A 342 -13.01 -23.76 21.59
CA VAL A 342 -12.68 -22.33 21.64
C VAL A 342 -11.19 -22.16 21.41
N VAL A 343 -10.85 -21.31 20.45
CA VAL A 343 -9.46 -20.98 20.12
C VAL A 343 -9.24 -19.47 20.13
N VAL A 344 -8.06 -19.03 20.55
CA VAL A 344 -7.56 -17.67 20.32
C VAL A 344 -6.76 -17.70 19.03
N ILE A 345 -7.04 -16.76 18.12
CA ILE A 345 -6.35 -16.63 16.85
C ILE A 345 -5.65 -15.27 16.82
N ALA A 346 -4.37 -15.27 16.48
CA ALA A 346 -3.62 -14.08 16.10
C ALA A 346 -3.22 -14.19 14.62
N ARG A 347 -3.34 -13.08 13.88
CA ARG A 347 -2.91 -13.02 12.48
C ARG A 347 -2.22 -11.71 12.14
N SER A 348 -1.38 -11.74 11.11
CA SER A 348 -0.59 -10.57 10.67
C SER A 348 -1.39 -9.54 9.86
N THR A 349 -2.59 -9.90 9.39
CA THR A 349 -3.47 -9.02 8.60
C THR A 349 -4.68 -8.53 9.41
N GLN A 350 -5.10 -7.28 9.21
CA GLN A 350 -6.30 -6.74 9.86
C GLN A 350 -7.56 -7.44 9.36
N GLU A 351 -7.69 -7.55 8.04
CA GLU A 351 -8.78 -8.28 7.40
C GLU A 351 -8.51 -9.78 7.33
N ALA A 352 -9.60 -10.55 7.38
CA ALA A 352 -9.55 -12.00 7.24
C ALA A 352 -9.34 -12.35 5.77
N ILE A 353 -8.21 -12.97 5.44
CA ILE A 353 -8.01 -13.56 4.11
C ILE A 353 -8.49 -15.01 4.20
N VAL A 354 -9.47 -15.36 3.37
CA VAL A 354 -9.99 -16.73 3.23
C VAL A 354 -10.19 -16.99 1.74
N VAL A 355 -9.32 -17.82 1.17
CA VAL A 355 -9.45 -18.27 -0.22
C VAL A 355 -9.93 -19.71 -0.19
N ASN A 356 -11.19 -19.91 -0.54
CA ASN A 356 -11.79 -21.25 -0.58
C ASN A 356 -11.25 -22.05 -1.76
N LEU A 357 -10.97 -23.32 -1.52
CA LEU A 357 -10.48 -24.28 -2.50
C LEU A 357 -11.54 -25.37 -2.74
N PRO A 358 -11.59 -25.97 -3.94
CA PRO A 358 -12.46 -27.12 -4.20
C PRO A 358 -11.98 -28.37 -3.45
N SER A 359 -10.69 -28.47 -3.15
CA SER A 359 -10.08 -29.48 -2.28
C SER A 359 -8.75 -29.00 -1.70
N LEU A 360 -8.23 -29.66 -0.67
CA LEU A 360 -6.87 -29.39 -0.16
C LEU A 360 -5.75 -29.55 -1.22
N ALA A 361 -6.00 -30.31 -2.29
CA ALA A 361 -5.03 -30.54 -3.36
C ALA A 361 -4.99 -29.42 -4.44
N GLY A 362 -5.87 -28.43 -4.35
CA GLY A 362 -6.02 -27.37 -5.35
C GLY A 362 -7.18 -27.62 -6.30
#